data_AF-A0A3N5QNI0-F1
#
_entry.id   AF-A0A3N5QNI0-F1
#
_cell.length_a   1.000
_cell.length_b   1.000
_cell.length_c   1.000
_cell.angle_alpha   90.00
_cell.angle_beta   90.00
_cell.angle_gamma   90.00
#
_symmetry.space_group_name_H-M   'P 1'
#
loop_
_entity.id
_entity.type
_entity.pdbx_description
1 polymer ?
#
loop_
_entity_poly.entity_id
_entity_poly.type
_entity_poly.pdbx_seq_one_letter_code
_entity_poly.pdbx_strand_id
1 'polypeptide(L)' 'MTESLYFIIFIIMIALVFDYTNGMHDAANSIATIVSTRVLTPRQAVIWAAFFNFIAFVV' A
#
# COMPACT_ATOMS: atom_id res chain seq x y z
N MET A 1 28.21 16.69 6.29
CA MET A 1 26.94 16.71 7.06
C MET A 1 25.75 17.10 6.19
N THR A 2 25.88 18.11 5.31
CA THR A 2 24.85 18.49 4.33
C THR A 2 24.70 17.47 3.19
N GLU A 3 25.81 16.96 2.63
CA GLU A 3 25.78 15.93 1.57
C GLU A 3 24.99 14.67 1.99
N SER A 4 25.18 14.21 3.23
CA SER A 4 24.42 13.09 3.80
C SER A 4 22.94 13.40 3.96
N LEU A 5 22.55 14.65 4.24
CA LEU A 5 21.17 15.06 4.41
C LEU A 5 20.42 15.07 3.07
N TYR A 6 21.05 15.57 2.00
CA TYR A 6 20.48 15.51 0.65
C TYR A 6 20.27 14.06 0.19
N PHE A 7 21.23 13.18 0.46
CA PHE A 7 21.12 11.76 0.13
C PHE A 7 20.00 11.05 0.91
N ILE A 8 19.83 11.34 2.20
CA ILE A 8 18.74 10.79 3.02
C ILE A 8 17.38 11.23 2.48
N ILE A 9 17.20 12.53 2.20
CA ILE A 9 15.95 13.05 1.64
C ILE A 9 15.63 12.37 0.31
N PHE A 10 16.63 12.21 -0.56
CA PHE A 10 16.47 11.52 -1.83
C PHE A 10 16.00 10.06 -1.66
N ILE A 11 16.62 9.31 -0.74
CA ILE A 11 16.21 7.93 -0.46
C ILE A 11 14.79 7.88 0.12
N ILE A 12 14.44 8.78 1.05
CA ILE A 12 13.07 8.83 1.62
C ILE A 12 12.05 9.08 0.51
N MET A 13 12.33 9.98 -0.43
CA MET A 13 11.44 10.23 -1.57
C MET A 13 11.25 8.98 -2.44
N ILE A 14 12.33 8.26 -2.75
CA ILE A 14 12.25 6.99 -3.49
C ILE A 14 11.45 5.95 -2.70
N ALA A 15 11.73 5.82 -1.40
CA ALA A 15 11.05 4.87 -0.52
C ALA A 15 9.54 5.15 -0.49
N LEU A 16 9.12 6.41 -0.35
CA LEU A 16 7.71 6.78 -0.37
C LEU A 16 7.01 6.43 -1.69
N VAL A 17 7.67 6.67 -2.83
CA VAL A 17 7.12 6.32 -4.16
C VAL A 17 7.02 4.80 -4.31
N PHE A 18 8.04 4.07 -3.89
CA PHE A 18 8.07 2.62 -3.90
C PHE A 18 6.94 2.05 -3.03
N ASP A 19 6.85 2.48 -1.77
CA ASP A 19 5.89 1.96 -0.80
C ASP A 19 4.44 2.24 -1.25
N TYR A 20 4.17 3.43 -1.80
CA TYR A 20 2.87 3.73 -2.40
C TYR A 20 2.53 2.79 -3.57
N THR A 21 3.48 2.55 -4.47
CA THR A 21 3.27 1.69 -5.64
C THR A 21 3.07 0.23 -5.25
N ASN A 22 3.79 -0.26 -4.24
CA ASN A 22 3.62 -1.61 -3.71
C ASN A 22 2.29 -1.75 -2.98
N GLY A 23 1.90 -0.77 -2.17
CA GLY A 23 0.61 -0.77 -1.47
C GLY A 23 -0.58 -0.88 -2.42
N MET A 24 -0.51 -0.28 -3.62
CA MET A 24 -1.55 -0.44 -4.65
C MET A 24 -1.60 -1.88 -5.20
N HIS A 25 -0.46 -2.52 -5.43
CA HIS A 25 -0.40 -3.91 -5.88
C HIS A 25 -0.89 -4.88 -4.79
N ASP A 26 -0.50 -4.65 -3.54
CA ASP A 26 -0.94 -5.46 -2.40
C ASP A 26 -2.45 -5.35 -2.16
N ALA A 27 -3.00 -4.15 -2.34
CA ALA A 27 -4.45 -3.94 -2.32
C ALA A 27 -5.13 -4.75 -3.43
N ALA A 28 -4.60 -4.78 -4.65
CA ALA A 28 -5.16 -5.59 -5.74
C ALA A 28 -5.05 -7.10 -5.48
N ASN A 29 -3.91 -7.56 -4.99
CA ASN A 29 -3.65 -8.97 -4.68
C ASN A 29 -4.54 -9.48 -3.55
N SER A 30 -4.79 -8.66 -2.52
CA SER A 30 -5.63 -9.05 -1.37
C SER A 30 -7.12 -9.10 -1.67
N ILE A 31 -7.61 -8.37 -2.68
CA ILE A 31 -9.04 -8.36 -3.04
C ILE A 31 -9.40 -9.27 -4.21
N ALA A 32 -8.43 -9.68 -5.03
CA ALA A 32 -8.67 -10.40 -6.28
C ALA A 32 -9.55 -11.66 -6.10
N THR A 33 -9.27 -12.48 -5.09
CA THR A 33 -10.01 -13.71 -4.81
C THR A 33 -11.45 -13.43 -4.36
N ILE A 34 -11.64 -12.47 -3.45
CA ILE A 34 -12.96 -12.14 -2.88
C ILE A 34 -13.86 -11.47 -3.92
N VAL A 35 -13.28 -10.66 -4.81
CA VAL A 35 -14.00 -10.01 -5.91
C VAL A 35 -14.34 -11.02 -7.01
N SER A 36 -13.43 -11.93 -7.38
CA SER A 36 -13.70 -12.93 -8.44
C SER A 36 -14.74 -13.98 -8.00
N THR A 37 -14.73 -14.35 -6.72
CA THR A 37 -15.74 -15.24 -6.11
C THR A 37 -17.07 -14.55 -5.82
N ARG A 38 -17.15 -13.22 -6.03
CA ARG A 38 -18.35 -12.39 -5.79
C ARG A 38 -18.84 -12.40 -4.35
N VAL A 39 -17.93 -12.65 -3.39
CA VAL A 39 -18.24 -12.59 -1.96
C VAL A 39 -18.48 -11.13 -1.52
N LEU A 40 -17.67 -10.20 -2.06
CA LEU A 40 -17.88 -8.76 -1.88
C LEU A 40 -18.00 -8.06 -3.23
N THR A 41 -18.75 -6.95 -3.27
CA THR A 41 -18.69 -6.02 -4.41
C THR A 41 -17.31 -5.37 -4.49
N PRO A 42 -16.84 -4.93 -5.67
CA PRO A 42 -15.53 -4.29 -5.82
C PRO A 42 -15.31 -3.12 -4.85
N ARG A 43 -16.35 -2.31 -4.61
CA ARG A 43 -16.29 -1.19 -3.67
C ARG A 43 -16.09 -1.65 -2.22
N GLN A 44 -16.83 -2.68 -1.79
CA GLN A 44 -16.67 -3.25 -0.44
C GLN A 44 -15.27 -3.86 -0.27
N ALA A 45 -14.75 -4.54 -1.28
CA ALA A 45 -13.42 -5.14 -1.24
C ALA A 45 -12.31 -4.09 -1.13
N VAL A 46 -12.42 -2.96 -1.84
CA VAL A 46 -11.44 -1.85 -1.72
C VAL A 46 -11.47 -1.25 -0.31
N ILE A 47 -12.64 -1.03 0.28
CA ILE A 47 -12.77 -0.53 1.66
C ILE A 47 -12.16 -1.54 2.64
N TRP A 48 -12.39 -2.84 2.41
CA TRP A 48 -11.81 -3.93 3.21
C TRP A 48 -10.28 -3.92 3.14
N ALA A 49 -9.70 -3.87 1.94
CA ALA A 49 -8.25 -3.77 1.76
C ALA A 49 -7.65 -2.52 2.41
N ALA A 50 -8.27 -1.36 2.23
CA ALA A 50 -7.80 -0.11 2.86
C ALA A 50 -7.78 -0.21 4.40
N PHE A 51 -8.81 -0.81 4.99
CA PHE A 51 -8.89 -0.99 6.44
C PHE A 51 -7.78 -1.91 6.98
N PHE A 52 -7.59 -3.09 6.38
CA PHE A 52 -6.56 -4.02 6.83
C PHE A 52 -5.13 -3.55 6.50
N ASN A 53 -4.93 -2.87 5.37
CA ASN A 53 -3.65 -2.25 5.03
C ASN A 53 -3.27 -1.16 6.04
N PHE A 54 -4.24 -0.38 6.53
CA PHE A 54 -4.01 0.58 7.61
C PHE A 54 -3.67 -0.10 8.95
N ILE A 55 -4.39 -1.16 9.32
CA ILE A 55 -4.10 -1.93 10.56
C ILE A 55 -2.69 -2.53 10.52
N ALA A 56 -2.22 -2.96 9.35
CA ALA A 56 -0.88 -3.53 9.21
C ALA A 56 0.25 -2.58 9.63
N PHE A 57 0.03 -1.26 9.64
CA PHE A 57 1.02 -0.30 10.18
C PHE A 57 1.08 -0.27 11.71
N VAL A 58 0.07 -0.80 12.40
CA VAL A 58 -0.08 -0.70 13.86
C VAL A 58 0.45 -1.96 14.58
N VAL A 59 0.65 -3.06 13.85
CA VAL A 59 1.13 -4.35 14.35
C VAL A 59 2.55 -4.58 13.88
#